data_AF-A0A543AJY5-F1
#
_entry.id   AF-A0A543AJY5-F1
#
_cell.length_a   1.000
_cell.length_b   1.000
_cell.length_c   1.000
_cell.angle_alpha   90.00
_cell.angle_beta   90.00
_cell.angle_gamma   90.00
#
_symmetry.space_group_name_H-M   'P 1'
#
loop_
_entity.id
_entity.type
_entity.pdbx_description
1 polymer ?
#
loop_
_entity_poly.entity_id
_entity_poly.type
_entity_poly.pdbx_seq_one_letter_code
_entity_poly.pdbx_strand_id
1 'polypeptide(L)' 'MPDLQSLPAEIAERLGSVDELSPADELATYERVLAELTELLNAPEEHRPEGE' A
#
# COMPACT_ATOMS: atom_id res chain seq x y z
N MET A 1 -4.41 0.37 -14.31
CA MET A 1 -3.58 0.52 -13.10
C MET A 1 -4.46 1.16 -12.04
N PRO A 2 -4.56 0.61 -10.82
CA PRO A 2 -5.24 1.29 -9.73
C PRO A 2 -4.63 2.69 -9.55
N ASP A 3 -5.45 3.66 -9.19
CA ASP A 3 -5.00 5.02 -9.00
C ASP A 3 -4.10 5.08 -7.75
N LEU A 4 -2.81 5.30 -7.94
CA LEU A 4 -1.84 5.32 -6.84
C LEU A 4 -2.15 6.44 -5.83
N GLN A 5 -2.99 7.41 -6.21
CA GLN A 5 -3.46 8.48 -5.31
C GLN A 5 -4.58 8.03 -4.36
N SER A 6 -5.34 6.97 -4.67
CA SER A 6 -6.36 6.43 -3.78
C SER A 6 -5.81 5.43 -2.75
N LEU A 7 -4.66 4.83 -3.06
CA LEU A 7 -4.02 3.79 -2.24
C LEU A 7 -3.77 4.20 -0.77
N PRO A 8 -3.30 5.44 -0.47
CA PRO A 8 -3.10 5.87 0.91
C PRO A 8 -4.40 5.92 1.73
N ALA A 9 -5.53 6.27 1.10
CA ALA A 9 -6.83 6.33 1.77
C ALA A 9 -7.38 4.91 2.04
N GLU A 10 -7.25 4.01 1.07
CA GLU A 10 -7.65 2.61 1.20
C GLU A 10 -6.83 1.87 2.27
N ILE A 11 -5.53 2.14 2.36
CA ILE A 11 -4.66 1.60 3.42
C ILE A 11 -5.07 2.16 4.79
N ALA A 12 -5.34 3.46 4.89
CA ALA A 12 -5.76 4.08 6.14
C ALA A 12 -7.10 3.50 6.65
N GLU A 13 -8.05 3.25 5.76
CA GLU A 13 -9.33 2.61 6.10
C GLU A 13 -9.11 1.18 6.64
N ARG A 14 -8.27 0.37 5.97
CA ARG A 14 -7.95 -1.00 6.40
C ARG A 14 -7.25 -1.07 7.76
N LEU A 15 -6.41 -0.08 8.06
CA LEU A 15 -5.71 0.01 9.35
C LEU A 15 -6.60 0.59 10.46
N GLY A 16 -7.63 1.36 10.11
CA GLY A 16 -8.52 2.03 11.06
C GLY A 16 -9.43 1.10 11.87
N SER A 17 -9.63 -0.14 11.42
CA SER A 17 -10.44 -1.17 12.10
C SER A 17 -9.65 -2.45 12.38
N VAL A 18 -8.32 -2.39 12.33
CA VAL A 18 -7.47 -3.59 12.44
C VAL A 18 -7.47 -4.18 13.86
N ASP A 19 -7.79 -3.36 14.86
CA ASP A 19 -7.91 -3.73 16.27
C ASP A 19 -9.17 -4.55 16.58
N GLU A 20 -10.15 -4.56 15.67
CA GLU A 20 -11.35 -5.40 15.78
C GLU A 20 -11.12 -6.84 15.28
N LEU A 21 -9.97 -7.10 14.66
CA LEU A 21 -9.62 -8.40 14.09
C LEU A 21 -9.05 -9.36 15.14
N SER A 22 -8.99 -10.64 14.79
CA SER A 22 -8.20 -11.59 15.57
C SER A 22 -6.70 -11.26 15.45
N PRO A 23 -5.85 -11.60 16.43
CA PRO A 23 -4.42 -11.30 16.34
C PRO A 23 -3.71 -11.86 15.09
N ALA A 24 -4.21 -12.99 14.56
CA ALA A 24 -3.67 -13.57 13.34
C ALA A 24 -4.07 -12.75 12.09
N ASP A 25 -5.30 -12.26 12.05
CA ASP A 25 -5.82 -11.46 10.94
C ASP A 25 -5.27 -10.02 10.98
N GLU A 26 -5.05 -9.47 12.17
CA GLU A 26 -4.35 -8.21 12.39
C GLU A 26 -2.93 -8.28 11.81
N LEU A 27 -2.16 -9.32 12.17
CA LEU A 27 -0.81 -9.51 11.65
C LEU A 27 -0.79 -9.65 10.12
N ALA A 28 -1.69 -10.47 9.58
CA ALA A 28 -1.80 -10.66 8.13
C ALA A 28 -2.17 -9.36 7.40
N THR A 29 -2.98 -8.50 8.03
CA THR A 29 -3.35 -7.20 7.47
C THR A 29 -2.15 -6.26 7.41
N TYR A 30 -1.33 -6.18 8.46
CA TYR A 30 -0.10 -5.38 8.45
C TYR A 30 0.90 -5.88 7.42
N GLU A 31 1.15 -7.19 7.34
CA GLU A 31 2.08 -7.78 6.37
C GLU A 31 1.67 -7.44 4.93
N ARG A 32 0.36 -7.52 4.65
CA ARG A 32 -0.18 -7.19 3.33
C ARG A 32 -0.03 -5.71 3.00
N VAL A 33 -0.33 -4.82 3.93
CA VAL A 33 -0.13 -3.37 3.75
C VAL A 33 1.35 -3.06 3.51
N LEU A 34 2.25 -3.69 4.26
CA LEU A 34 3.69 -3.48 4.10
C LEU A 34 4.18 -3.94 2.72
N ALA A 35 3.68 -5.07 2.22
CA ALA A 35 3.99 -5.56 0.88
C ALA A 35 3.50 -4.59 -0.21
N GLU A 36 2.25 -4.15 -0.13
CA GLU A 36 1.65 -3.20 -1.09
C GLU A 36 2.42 -1.86 -1.13
N LEU A 37 2.81 -1.32 0.02
CA LEU A 37 3.63 -0.11 0.10
C LEU A 37 5.05 -0.33 -0.45
N THR A 38 5.65 -1.48 -0.16
CA THR A 38 6.98 -1.84 -0.66
C THR A 38 6.96 -1.94 -2.18
N GLU A 39 5.95 -2.58 -2.76
CA GLU A 39 5.78 -2.65 -4.22
C GLU A 39 5.61 -1.26 -4.83
N LEU A 40 4.82 -0.39 -4.20
CA LEU A 40 4.62 0.98 -4.69
C LEU A 40 5.89 1.82 -4.66
N LEU A 41 6.66 1.73 -3.56
CA LEU A 41 7.91 2.48 -3.40
C LEU A 41 9.05 1.95 -4.28
N ASN A 42 9.03 0.66 -4.61
CA ASN A 42 10.01 0.02 -5.49
C ASN A 42 9.53 -0.12 -6.93
N ALA A 43 8.31 0.33 -7.24
CA ALA A 43 7.84 0.40 -8.62
C ALA A 43 8.85 1.27 -9.38
N PRO A 44 9.40 0.77 -10.50
CA PRO A 44 10.32 1.56 -11.29
C PRO A 44 9.58 2.84 -11.66
N GLU A 45 10.09 3.99 -11.20
CA GLU A 45 9.62 5.26 -11.71
C GLU A 45 9.79 5.17 -13.22
N GLU A 46 8.70 5.31 -13.98
CA GLU A 46 8.78 5.64 -15.40
C GLU A 46 9.37 7.05 -15.51
N HIS A 47 10.65 7.18 -15.14
CA HIS A 47 11.52 8.25 -15.53
C HIS A 47 11.67 8.12 -17.04
N ARG A 48 10.70 8.69 -17.76
CA ARG A 48 10.92 9.10 -19.13
C ARG A 48 12.02 10.16 -19.05
N PRO A 49 13.21 9.93 -19.64
CA PRO A 49 14.09 11.04 -19.93
C PRO A 49 13.42 11.80 -21.08
N GLU A 50 12.62 12.82 -20.75
CA GLU A 50 12.50 13.97 -21.64
C GLU A 50 13.76 14.78 -21.31
N GLY A 51 14.90 14.59 -21.97
CA GLY A 51 15.06 14.89 -23.38
C GLY A 51 15.52 16.34 -23.48
N GLU A 52 16.84 16.54 -23.39
CA GLU A 52 17.63 17.77 -23.67
C GLU A 52 17.51 18.98 -22.72
#